data_AF-A0A8T5LJK4-F1
#
_entry.id   AF-A0A8T5LJK4-F1
#
_cell.length_a   1.000
_cell.length_b   1.000
_cell.length_c   1.000
_cell.angle_alpha   90.00
_cell.angle_beta   90.00
_cell.angle_gamma   90.00
#
_symmetry.space_group_name_H-M   'P 1'
#
loop_
_entity.id
_entity.type
_entity.pdbx_description
1 polymer ?
#
loop_
_entity_poly.entity_id
_entity_poly.type
_entity_poly.pdbx_seq_one_letter_code
_entity_poly.pdbx_strand_id
1 'polypeptide(L)'
;MNYNTILTDSRWEIIKAISEEDLSATELAKHTKTSIANVSQQLRLLEAYGLIKKISKINNGIGKPKTRYTISKEVIETLIVSKNHCEKKSLDLDYLQKAILNLWLHTKKENHYFLEKFLTTYEEVTVKCQAIYIIKITIESIELLLVTEKLDEIRQKYSSQKISNLEGQIKTIICWTHSTKEIEEGLKRKENHFIQLVTNLKPFLDKEEITKKIKQAENGTSK
;
A
#
# COMPACT_ATOMS: atom_id res chain seq x y z
N MET A 1 -8.38 8.67 21.25
CA MET A 1 -8.34 7.23 21.60
C MET A 1 -6.89 6.80 21.54
N ASN A 2 -6.34 6.11 22.55
CA ASN A 2 -4.93 5.72 22.53
C ASN A 2 -4.80 4.32 21.92
N TYR A 3 -4.35 4.20 20.67
CA TYR A 3 -4.25 2.89 20.04
C TYR A 3 -3.10 2.01 20.55
N ASN A 4 -2.11 2.55 21.28
CA ASN A 4 -1.00 1.73 21.81
C ASN A 4 -1.45 0.73 22.89
N THR A 5 -2.45 1.09 23.69
CA THR A 5 -3.05 0.14 24.65
C THR A 5 -3.97 -0.86 23.95
N ILE A 6 -4.37 -0.56 22.71
CA ILE A 6 -5.27 -1.36 21.88
C ILE A 6 -4.51 -2.28 20.91
N LEU A 7 -3.28 -1.97 20.54
CA LEU A 7 -2.49 -2.72 19.58
C LEU A 7 -1.42 -3.52 20.31
N THR A 8 -1.84 -4.47 21.14
CA THR A 8 -0.93 -5.51 21.65
C THR A 8 -0.43 -6.38 20.50
N ASP A 9 0.71 -7.04 20.66
CA ASP A 9 1.31 -7.89 19.62
C ASP A 9 0.30 -8.86 18.98
N SER A 10 -0.54 -9.51 19.80
CA SER A 10 -1.58 -10.42 19.29
C SER A 10 -2.63 -9.75 18.39
N ARG A 11 -3.04 -8.52 18.72
CA ARG A 11 -4.01 -7.74 17.94
C ARG A 11 -3.36 -7.15 16.70
N TRP A 12 -2.10 -6.77 16.80
CA TRP A 12 -1.29 -6.32 15.68
C TRP A 12 -1.13 -7.40 14.62
N GLU A 13 -0.78 -8.63 15.01
CA GLU A 13 -0.66 -9.76 14.07
C GLU A 13 -1.99 -10.09 13.38
N ILE A 14 -3.12 -9.98 14.10
CA ILE A 14 -4.45 -10.14 13.49
C ILE A 14 -4.73 -9.03 12.47
N ILE A 15 -4.48 -7.77 12.81
CA ILE A 15 -4.69 -6.63 11.89
C ILE A 15 -3.79 -6.77 10.66
N LYS A 16 -2.54 -7.15 10.85
CA LYS A 16 -1.59 -7.38 9.75
C LYS A 16 -2.12 -8.43 8.79
N ALA A 17 -2.59 -9.57 9.28
CA ALA A 17 -3.18 -10.61 8.44
C ALA A 17 -4.45 -10.13 7.71
N ILE A 18 -5.34 -9.39 8.40
CA ILE A 18 -6.56 -8.83 7.80
C ILE A 18 -6.24 -7.73 6.75
N SER A 19 -5.14 -7.01 6.92
CA SER A 19 -4.72 -5.96 5.98
C SER A 19 -4.27 -6.51 4.63
N GLU A 20 -3.86 -7.78 4.58
CA GLU A 20 -3.43 -8.47 3.36
C GLU A 20 -4.62 -9.14 2.64
N GLU A 21 -5.52 -9.76 3.40
CA GLU A 21 -6.75 -10.37 2.89
C GLU A 21 -7.86 -10.35 3.95
N ASP A 22 -9.12 -10.25 3.54
CA ASP A 22 -10.24 -10.46 4.46
C ASP A 22 -10.24 -11.91 4.97
N LEU A 23 -10.07 -12.15 6.27
CA LEU A 23 -9.96 -13.51 6.83
C LEU A 23 -11.08 -13.83 7.81
N SER A 24 -11.43 -15.11 7.94
CA SER A 24 -12.31 -15.63 8.99
C SER A 24 -11.55 -15.92 10.27
N ALA A 25 -12.26 -16.06 11.40
CA ALA A 25 -11.64 -16.37 12.70
C ALA A 25 -10.83 -17.68 12.67
N THR A 26 -11.27 -18.68 11.91
CA THR A 26 -10.57 -19.96 11.78
C THR A 26 -9.29 -19.83 10.95
N GLU A 27 -9.29 -19.02 9.89
CA GLU A 27 -8.10 -18.75 9.09
C GLU A 27 -7.08 -17.95 9.90
N LEU A 28 -7.53 -16.93 10.63
CA LEU A 28 -6.69 -16.13 11.53
C LEU A 28 -6.07 -16.98 12.63
N ALA A 29 -6.83 -17.88 13.26
CA ALA A 29 -6.30 -18.78 14.29
C ALA A 29 -5.16 -19.67 13.77
N LYS A 30 -5.26 -20.14 12.52
CA LYS A 30 -4.18 -20.87 11.85
C LYS A 30 -2.98 -19.95 11.60
N HIS A 31 -3.21 -18.74 11.09
CA HIS A 31 -2.17 -17.77 10.77
C HIS A 31 -1.35 -17.36 12.00
N THR A 32 -2.04 -17.03 13.10
CA THR A 32 -1.41 -16.57 14.35
C THR A 32 -1.06 -17.72 15.30
N LYS A 33 -1.23 -18.97 14.88
CA LYS A 33 -0.94 -20.18 15.68
C LYS A 33 -1.53 -20.14 17.09
N THR A 34 -2.80 -19.74 17.20
CA THR A 34 -3.51 -19.62 18.49
C THR A 34 -4.92 -20.23 18.42
N SER A 35 -5.63 -20.28 19.54
CA SER A 35 -6.99 -20.84 19.57
C SER A 35 -8.02 -19.92 18.91
N ILE A 36 -9.04 -20.51 18.29
CA ILE A 36 -10.16 -19.75 17.70
C ILE A 36 -10.89 -18.92 18.77
N ALA A 37 -10.98 -19.40 20.00
CA ALA A 37 -11.57 -18.67 21.12
C ALA A 37 -10.81 -17.38 21.43
N ASN A 38 -9.47 -17.44 21.48
CA ASN A 38 -8.62 -16.26 21.68
C ASN A 38 -8.78 -15.27 20.52
N VAL A 39 -8.67 -15.74 19.26
CA VAL A 39 -8.89 -14.89 18.07
C VAL A 39 -10.26 -14.22 18.11
N SER A 40 -11.32 -14.96 18.44
CA SER A 40 -12.68 -14.42 18.52
C SER A 40 -12.83 -13.35 19.60
N GLN A 41 -12.13 -13.48 20.73
CA GLN A 41 -12.08 -12.44 21.75
C GLN A 41 -11.38 -11.18 21.23
N GLN A 42 -10.22 -11.33 20.59
CA GLN A 42 -9.48 -10.19 20.02
C GLN A 42 -10.27 -9.48 18.91
N LEU A 43 -10.93 -10.23 18.03
CA LEU A 43 -11.76 -9.67 16.96
C LEU A 43 -12.93 -8.83 17.49
N ARG A 44 -13.60 -9.29 18.56
CA ARG A 44 -14.66 -8.50 19.21
C ARG A 44 -14.14 -7.18 19.77
N LEU A 45 -12.94 -7.18 20.36
CA LEU A 45 -12.32 -5.95 20.85
C LEU A 45 -11.98 -5.01 19.69
N LEU A 46 -11.33 -5.52 18.63
CA LEU A 46 -10.98 -4.73 17.44
C LEU A 46 -12.21 -4.15 16.73
N GLU A 47 -13.31 -4.89 16.68
CA GLU A 47 -14.60 -4.43 16.14
C GLU A 47 -15.22 -3.34 17.03
N ALA A 48 -15.21 -3.53 18.36
CA ALA A 48 -15.69 -2.50 19.30
C ALA A 48 -14.88 -1.19 19.21
N TYR A 49 -13.60 -1.28 18.84
CA TYR A 49 -12.74 -0.11 18.58
C TYR A 49 -12.89 0.48 17.18
N GLY A 50 -13.73 -0.12 16.33
CA GLY A 50 -13.95 0.31 14.95
C GLY A 50 -12.66 0.26 14.11
N LEU A 51 -11.79 -0.72 14.37
CA LEU A 51 -10.62 -0.98 13.53
C LEU A 51 -10.94 -1.98 12.42
N ILE A 52 -11.82 -2.95 12.72
CA ILE A 52 -12.29 -3.95 11.76
C ILE A 52 -13.81 -4.00 11.73
N LYS A 53 -14.37 -4.57 10.67
CA LYS A 53 -15.80 -4.87 10.54
C LYS A 53 -16.01 -6.28 10.00
N LYS A 54 -17.13 -6.90 10.40
CA LYS A 54 -17.59 -8.16 9.80
C LYS A 54 -18.18 -7.92 8.43
N ILE A 55 -17.83 -8.78 7.49
CA ILE A 55 -18.46 -8.88 6.18
C ILE A 55 -18.99 -10.29 5.99
N SER A 56 -20.22 -10.39 5.46
CA SER A 56 -20.81 -11.67 5.08
C SER A 56 -20.57 -11.84 3.58
N LYS A 57 -19.68 -12.76 3.21
CA LYS A 57 -19.47 -13.09 1.80
C LYS A 57 -20.36 -14.28 1.46
N ILE A 58 -21.38 -14.05 0.63
CA ILE A 58 -22.15 -15.14 0.03
C ILE A 58 -21.20 -15.83 -0.94
N ASN A 59 -20.83 -17.07 -0.64
CA ASN A 59 -20.09 -17.87 -1.60
C ASN A 59 -21.06 -18.23 -2.73
N ASN A 60 -20.63 -18.12 -3.99
CA ASN A 60 -21.41 -18.53 -5.17
C ASN A 60 -21.62 -20.07 -5.28
N GLY A 61 -21.60 -20.79 -4.16
CA GLY A 61 -21.77 -22.23 -4.07
C GLY A 61 -22.60 -22.65 -2.85
N ILE A 62 -23.02 -23.92 -2.83
CA ILE A 62 -23.86 -24.50 -1.77
C ILE A 62 -23.11 -24.45 -0.43
N GLY A 63 -23.56 -23.59 0.49
CA GLY A 63 -22.98 -23.49 1.83
C GLY A 63 -23.52 -22.30 2.63
N LYS A 64 -23.39 -22.37 3.95
CA LYS A 64 -23.72 -21.24 4.83
C LYS A 64 -22.74 -20.07 4.57
N PRO A 65 -23.22 -18.81 4.53
CA PRO A 65 -22.34 -17.65 4.46
C PRO A 65 -21.26 -17.71 5.54
N LYS A 66 -20.02 -17.40 5.17
CA LYS A 66 -18.90 -17.33 6.12
C LYS A 66 -18.67 -15.88 6.51
N THR A 67 -18.60 -15.63 7.82
CA THR A 67 -18.16 -14.34 8.35
C THR A 67 -16.67 -14.17 8.12
N ARG A 68 -16.30 -13.12 7.40
CA ARG A 68 -14.93 -12.63 7.26
C ARG A 68 -14.80 -11.26 7.92
N TYR A 69 -13.57 -10.85 8.18
CA TYR A 69 -13.24 -9.57 8.81
C TYR A 69 -12.37 -8.76 7.86
N THR A 70 -12.62 -7.45 7.80
CA THR A 70 -11.88 -6.51 6.96
C THR A 70 -11.55 -5.24 7.76
N ILE A 71 -10.52 -4.50 7.34
CA ILE A 71 -10.18 -3.20 7.94
C ILE A 71 -11.35 -2.23 7.69
N SER A 72 -11.79 -1.54 8.73
CA SER A 72 -12.95 -0.64 8.65
C SER A 72 -12.59 0.81 8.39
N LYS A 73 -11.41 1.25 8.84
CA LYS A 73 -10.87 2.59 8.62
C LYS A 73 -9.35 2.56 8.66
N GLU A 74 -8.75 3.52 7.97
CA GLU A 74 -7.32 3.80 8.05
C GLU A 74 -7.02 4.53 9.38
N VAL A 75 -5.92 4.16 10.04
CA VAL A 75 -5.47 4.80 11.27
C VAL A 75 -3.97 5.03 11.18
N ILE A 76 -3.56 6.29 11.31
CA ILE A 76 -2.15 6.68 11.32
C ILE A 76 -1.87 7.39 12.64
N GLU A 77 -0.93 6.85 13.41
CA GLU A 77 -0.43 7.48 14.64
C GLU A 77 1.07 7.69 14.53
N THR A 78 1.54 8.82 15.04
CA THR A 78 2.97 9.08 15.26
C THR A 78 3.26 9.18 16.75
N LEU A 79 4.43 8.65 17.12
CA LEU A 79 4.99 8.75 18.46
C LEU A 79 6.40 9.29 18.31
N ILE A 80 6.67 10.43 18.94
CA ILE A 80 7.99 11.04 18.99
C ILE A 80 8.45 11.00 20.44
N VAL A 81 9.64 10.46 20.66
CA VAL A 81 10.30 10.45 21.97
C VAL A 81 11.73 10.94 21.77
N SER A 82 12.02 12.15 22.23
CA SER A 82 13.34 12.75 22.15
C SER A 82 13.62 13.65 23.38
N LYS A 83 14.88 14.07 23.53
CA LYS A 83 15.26 15.01 24.58
C LYS A 83 14.50 16.33 24.38
N ASN A 84 13.66 16.69 25.35
CA ASN A 84 12.80 17.89 25.36
C ASN A 84 11.56 17.86 24.44
N HIS A 85 11.26 16.74 23.78
CA HIS A 85 10.03 16.63 23.01
C HIS A 85 9.49 15.20 23.06
N CYS A 86 8.28 15.06 23.60
CA CYS A 86 7.57 13.79 23.69
C CYS A 86 6.12 14.04 23.27
N GLU A 87 5.74 13.54 22.11
CA GLU A 87 4.42 13.78 21.54
C GLU A 87 3.85 12.50 20.93
N LYS A 88 2.54 12.31 21.11
CA LYS A 88 1.78 11.28 20.41
C LYS A 88 0.61 11.96 19.71
N LYS A 89 0.47 11.71 18.41
CA LYS A 89 -0.56 12.36 17.59
C LYS A 89 -1.19 11.39 16.61
N SER A 90 -2.52 11.42 16.53
CA SER A 90 -3.24 10.82 15.41
C SER A 90 -3.19 11.79 14.25
N LEU A 91 -2.80 11.31 13.08
CA LEU A 91 -2.69 12.13 11.88
C LEU A 91 -3.82 11.79 10.92
N ASP A 92 -4.51 12.83 10.45
CA ASP A 92 -5.34 12.74 9.26
C ASP A 92 -4.50 13.22 8.09
N LEU A 93 -4.07 12.29 7.25
CA LEU A 93 -3.10 12.55 6.19
C LEU A 93 -3.80 12.71 4.84
N ASP A 94 -3.38 13.71 4.08
CA ASP A 94 -3.69 13.79 2.66
C ASP A 94 -2.89 12.75 1.85
N TYR A 95 -3.17 12.66 0.54
CA TYR A 95 -2.50 11.70 -0.34
C TYR A 95 -0.99 11.90 -0.47
N LEU A 96 -0.51 13.15 -0.47
CA LEU A 96 0.92 13.44 -0.57
C LEU A 96 1.65 13.04 0.72
N GLN A 97 1.07 13.38 1.86
CA GLN A 97 1.59 13.01 3.17
C GLN A 97 1.61 11.49 3.37
N LYS A 98 0.57 10.78 2.91
CA LYS A 98 0.56 9.30 2.88
C LYS A 98 1.68 8.76 2.00
N ALA A 99 1.90 9.35 0.82
CA ALA A 99 2.98 8.92 -0.06
C ALA A 99 4.37 9.10 0.59
N ILE A 100 4.61 10.22 1.27
CA ILE A 100 5.84 10.48 2.03
C ILE A 100 5.99 9.48 3.19
N LEU A 101 4.91 9.16 3.90
CA LEU A 101 4.98 8.16 4.97
C LEU A 101 5.32 6.77 4.43
N ASN A 102 4.66 6.34 3.36
CA ASN A 102 4.92 5.07 2.68
C ASN A 102 6.36 4.99 2.16
N LEU A 103 6.89 6.10 1.64
CA LEU A 103 8.29 6.24 1.24
C LEU A 103 9.22 5.90 2.41
N TRP A 104 9.01 6.51 3.58
CA TRP A 104 9.82 6.24 4.77
C TRP A 104 9.75 4.79 5.24
N LEU A 105 8.56 4.17 5.15
CA LEU A 105 8.32 2.80 5.59
C LEU A 105 8.89 1.74 4.62
N HIS A 106 8.91 2.01 3.32
CA HIS A 106 9.19 0.99 2.30
C HIS A 106 10.53 1.15 1.57
N THR A 107 11.27 2.22 1.86
CA THR A 107 12.55 2.51 1.18
C THR A 107 13.68 2.77 2.17
N LYS A 108 14.91 2.55 1.71
CA LYS A 108 16.11 2.84 2.51
C LYS A 108 16.38 4.34 2.58
N LYS A 109 16.97 4.79 3.68
CA LYS A 109 17.28 6.20 3.97
C LYS A 109 18.02 6.90 2.85
N GLU A 110 18.96 6.23 2.16
CA GLU A 110 19.71 6.84 1.05
C GLU A 110 18.83 7.23 -0.16
N ASN A 111 17.61 6.71 -0.27
CA ASN A 111 16.68 7.02 -1.36
C ASN A 111 15.63 8.07 -0.96
N HIS A 112 15.48 8.37 0.34
CA HIS A 112 14.38 9.19 0.84
C HIS A 112 14.38 10.57 0.20
N TYR A 113 15.54 11.24 0.23
CA TYR A 113 15.70 12.57 -0.34
C TYR A 113 15.27 12.63 -1.82
N PHE A 114 15.72 11.69 -2.65
CA PHE A 114 15.44 11.71 -4.08
C PHE A 114 13.95 11.55 -4.37
N LEU A 115 13.29 10.63 -3.66
CA LEU A 115 11.87 10.37 -3.83
C LEU A 115 10.99 11.49 -3.25
N GLU A 116 11.37 12.06 -2.09
CA GLU A 116 10.69 13.23 -1.52
C GLU A 116 10.79 14.44 -2.45
N LYS A 117 12.00 14.71 -2.96
CA LYS A 117 12.24 15.80 -3.91
C LYS A 117 11.47 15.58 -5.20
N PHE A 118 11.37 14.35 -5.71
CA PHE A 118 10.52 14.02 -6.86
C PHE A 118 9.05 14.38 -6.59
N LEU A 119 8.50 13.88 -5.48
CA LEU A 119 7.10 14.10 -5.10
C LEU A 119 6.73 15.58 -4.94
N THR A 120 7.63 16.33 -4.32
CA THR A 120 7.42 17.75 -3.99
C THR A 120 7.70 18.67 -5.18
N THR A 121 8.67 18.34 -6.04
CA THR A 121 8.97 19.13 -7.25
C THR A 121 7.93 18.88 -8.34
N TYR A 122 7.46 17.64 -8.47
CA TYR A 122 6.53 17.21 -9.52
C TYR A 122 5.16 16.88 -8.93
N GLU A 123 4.59 17.80 -8.15
CA GLU A 123 3.30 17.63 -7.47
C GLU A 123 2.17 17.20 -8.42
N GLU A 124 2.20 17.66 -9.68
CA GLU A 124 1.26 17.25 -10.72
C GLU A 124 1.18 15.72 -10.89
N VAL A 125 2.30 15.00 -10.73
CA VAL A 125 2.33 13.53 -10.79
C VAL A 125 1.49 12.96 -9.66
N THR A 126 1.67 13.46 -8.44
CA THR A 126 0.88 13.06 -7.27
C THR A 126 -0.60 13.37 -7.44
N VAL A 127 -0.95 14.50 -8.06
CA VAL A 127 -2.35 14.91 -8.28
C VAL A 127 -3.01 14.05 -9.37
N LYS A 128 -2.35 13.91 -10.53
CA LYS A 128 -2.93 13.30 -11.74
C LYS A 128 -2.80 11.77 -11.79
N CYS A 129 -1.92 11.17 -11.01
CA CYS A 129 -1.83 9.71 -10.92
C CYS A 129 -2.83 9.15 -9.91
N GLN A 130 -3.43 8.03 -10.28
CA GLN A 130 -4.28 7.21 -9.42
C GLN A 130 -3.43 6.37 -8.48
N ALA A 131 -2.29 5.88 -8.96
CA ALA A 131 -1.32 5.15 -8.15
C ALA A 131 0.11 5.39 -8.63
N ILE A 132 1.05 5.23 -7.71
CA ILE A 132 2.50 5.27 -7.94
C ILE A 132 3.08 4.07 -7.22
N TYR A 133 3.95 3.32 -7.91
CA TYR A 133 4.64 2.17 -7.32
C TYR A 133 6.13 2.24 -7.58
N ILE A 134 6.90 1.68 -6.65
CA ILE A 134 8.32 1.45 -6.87
C ILE A 134 8.48 0.07 -7.51
N ILE A 135 9.13 0.04 -8.68
CA ILE A 135 9.46 -1.20 -9.39
C ILE A 135 10.85 -1.66 -8.97
N LYS A 136 11.83 -0.75 -9.05
CA LYS A 136 13.24 -1.09 -8.83
C LYS A 136 14.01 0.10 -8.28
N ILE A 137 14.95 -0.16 -7.39
CA ILE A 137 15.91 0.84 -6.90
C ILE A 137 17.30 0.28 -7.16
N THR A 138 18.13 1.04 -7.86
CA THR A 138 19.56 0.78 -8.05
C THR A 138 20.38 1.89 -7.39
N ILE A 139 21.70 1.87 -7.54
CA ILE A 139 22.56 2.96 -7.07
C ILE A 139 22.26 4.23 -7.88
N GLU A 140 22.14 4.10 -9.20
CA GLU A 140 22.06 5.22 -10.15
C GLU A 140 20.62 5.65 -10.47
N SER A 141 19.65 4.76 -10.26
CA SER A 141 18.26 4.99 -10.68
C SER A 141 17.22 4.50 -9.70
N ILE A 142 16.02 5.09 -9.81
CA ILE A 142 14.79 4.59 -9.21
C ILE A 142 13.75 4.49 -10.31
N GLU A 143 13.18 3.31 -10.48
CA GLU A 143 12.13 3.05 -11.47
C GLU A 143 10.77 3.03 -10.78
N LEU A 144 9.87 3.88 -11.28
CA LEU A 144 8.51 4.05 -10.79
C LEU A 144 7.51 3.62 -11.85
N LEU A 145 6.42 2.98 -11.42
CA LEU A 145 5.21 2.82 -12.22
C LEU A 145 4.25 3.95 -11.85
N LEU A 146 3.86 4.77 -12.82
CA LEU A 146 2.83 5.79 -12.70
C LEU A 146 1.55 5.27 -13.36
N VAL A 147 0.47 5.14 -12.60
CA VAL A 147 -0.84 4.75 -13.12
C VAL A 147 -1.72 5.99 -13.26
N THR A 148 -2.12 6.32 -14.48
CA THR A 148 -2.92 7.52 -14.78
C THR A 148 -3.72 7.37 -16.07
N GLU A 149 -4.86 8.07 -16.14
CA GLU A 149 -5.64 8.26 -17.37
C GLU A 149 -5.11 9.41 -18.24
N LYS A 150 -4.15 10.21 -17.75
CA LYS A 150 -3.52 11.34 -18.47
C LYS A 150 -2.17 10.93 -19.06
N LEU A 151 -2.15 9.83 -19.82
CA LEU A 151 -0.93 9.18 -20.30
C LEU A 151 0.02 10.11 -21.04
N ASP A 152 -0.46 10.78 -22.08
CA ASP A 152 0.41 11.59 -22.94
C ASP A 152 1.04 12.74 -22.17
N GLU A 153 0.25 13.41 -21.33
CA GLU A 153 0.74 14.51 -20.52
C GLU A 153 1.84 14.05 -19.54
N ILE A 154 1.60 12.97 -18.80
CA ILE A 154 2.54 12.50 -17.79
C ILE A 154 3.78 11.88 -18.43
N ARG A 155 3.60 11.04 -19.45
CA ARG A 155 4.68 10.32 -20.12
C ARG A 155 5.63 11.27 -20.84
N GLN A 156 5.12 12.32 -21.51
CA GLN A 156 5.97 13.30 -22.20
C GLN A 156 6.79 14.15 -21.23
N LYS A 157 6.19 14.58 -20.12
CA LYS A 157 6.85 15.48 -19.16
C LYS A 157 7.76 14.76 -18.17
N TYR A 158 7.38 13.57 -17.71
CA TYR A 158 7.95 12.96 -16.49
C TYR A 158 8.62 11.60 -16.70
N SER A 159 8.82 11.16 -17.95
CA SER A 159 9.46 9.86 -18.25
C SER A 159 10.81 9.64 -17.58
N SER A 160 11.65 10.67 -17.46
CA SER A 160 12.94 10.59 -16.79
C SER A 160 13.35 11.91 -16.15
N GLN A 161 13.66 11.90 -14.86
CA GLN A 161 14.02 13.09 -14.08
C GLN A 161 15.34 12.85 -13.34
N LYS A 162 16.33 13.73 -13.53
CA LYS A 162 17.57 13.70 -12.76
C LYS A 162 17.41 14.55 -11.51
N ILE A 163 17.62 13.94 -10.36
CA ILE A 163 17.50 14.61 -9.06
C ILE A 163 18.85 14.59 -8.38
N SER A 164 19.36 15.78 -8.02
CA SER A 164 20.55 15.94 -7.20
C SER A 164 20.21 16.10 -5.72
N ASN A 165 20.99 15.47 -4.84
CA ASN A 165 20.93 15.71 -3.41
C ASN A 165 21.80 16.91 -2.98
N LEU A 166 21.80 17.21 -1.67
CA LEU A 166 22.57 18.32 -1.11
C LEU A 166 24.09 18.14 -1.22
N GLU A 167 24.55 16.90 -1.41
CA GLU A 167 25.95 16.54 -1.60
C GLU A 167 26.36 16.49 -3.09
N GLY A 168 25.44 16.80 -3.99
CA GLY A 168 25.67 16.77 -5.44
C GLY A 168 25.57 15.38 -6.08
N GLN A 169 25.24 14.32 -5.32
CA GLN A 169 24.95 13.00 -5.90
C GLN A 169 23.68 13.06 -6.74
N ILE A 170 23.72 12.47 -7.94
CA ILE A 170 22.60 12.49 -8.88
C ILE A 170 22.01 11.09 -8.97
N LYS A 171 20.67 11.02 -8.90
CA LYS A 171 19.90 9.81 -9.16
C LYS A 171 18.86 10.08 -10.23
N THR A 172 18.68 9.12 -11.14
CA THR A 172 17.69 9.23 -12.21
C THR A 172 16.39 8.53 -11.80
N ILE A 173 15.29 9.27 -11.77
CA ILE A 173 13.94 8.72 -11.58
C ILE A 173 13.37 8.40 -12.96
N ILE A 174 13.11 7.12 -13.25
CA ILE A 174 12.55 6.65 -14.51
C ILE A 174 11.09 6.28 -14.27
N CYS A 175 10.17 6.86 -15.04
CA CYS A 175 8.74 6.69 -14.85
C CYS A 175 8.11 5.89 -16.00
N TRP A 176 7.72 4.66 -15.71
CA TRP A 176 6.90 3.81 -16.57
C TRP A 176 5.45 4.24 -16.39
N THR A 177 4.84 4.84 -17.40
CA THR A 177 3.48 5.41 -17.29
C THR A 177 2.48 4.54 -18.03
N HIS A 178 1.45 4.06 -17.33
CA HIS A 178 0.41 3.21 -17.90
C HIS A 178 -0.98 3.57 -17.36
N SER A 179 -2.03 3.21 -18.10
CA SER A 179 -3.40 3.29 -17.58
C SER A 179 -3.75 2.00 -16.86
N THR A 180 -4.76 2.04 -16.00
CA THR A 180 -5.27 0.81 -15.36
C THR A 180 -5.69 -0.22 -16.42
N LYS A 181 -6.32 0.25 -17.51
CA LYS A 181 -6.77 -0.59 -18.62
C LYS A 181 -5.62 -1.26 -19.38
N GLU A 182 -4.54 -0.52 -19.68
CA GLU A 182 -3.36 -1.09 -20.35
C GLU A 182 -2.75 -2.22 -19.52
N ILE A 183 -2.64 -2.03 -18.20
CA ILE A 183 -2.12 -3.06 -17.28
C ILE A 183 -3.04 -4.28 -17.28
N GLU A 184 -4.35 -4.10 -17.10
CA GLU A 184 -5.30 -5.20 -17.08
C GLU A 184 -5.33 -6.01 -18.39
N GLU A 185 -5.32 -5.33 -19.54
CA GLU A 185 -5.31 -5.97 -20.85
C GLU A 185 -3.99 -6.71 -21.10
N GLY A 186 -2.85 -6.10 -20.75
CA GLY A 186 -1.54 -6.73 -20.85
C GLY A 186 -1.41 -7.98 -19.98
N LEU A 187 -1.93 -7.93 -18.75
CA LEU A 187 -2.00 -9.11 -17.87
C LEU A 187 -2.88 -10.20 -18.47
N LYS A 188 -4.10 -9.87 -18.95
CA LYS A 188 -5.00 -10.85 -19.60
C LYS A 188 -4.36 -11.54 -20.80
N ARG A 189 -3.55 -10.82 -21.58
CA ARG A 189 -2.79 -11.35 -22.73
C ARG A 189 -1.53 -12.11 -22.33
N LYS A 190 -1.20 -12.19 -21.03
CA LYS A 190 0.02 -12.79 -20.48
C LYS A 190 1.29 -12.16 -21.06
N GLU A 191 1.27 -10.85 -21.28
CA GLU A 191 2.43 -10.13 -21.77
C GLU A 191 3.51 -10.05 -20.68
N ASN A 192 4.70 -10.60 -20.95
CA ASN A 192 5.81 -10.68 -19.99
C ASN A 192 6.16 -9.33 -19.35
N HIS A 193 6.07 -8.25 -20.11
CA HIS A 193 6.35 -6.90 -19.61
C HIS A 193 5.46 -6.55 -18.41
N PHE A 194 4.14 -6.71 -18.54
CA PHE A 194 3.18 -6.37 -17.48
C PHE A 194 3.27 -7.35 -16.31
N ILE A 195 3.51 -8.64 -16.56
CA ILE A 195 3.73 -9.63 -15.49
C ILE A 195 4.93 -9.22 -14.62
N GLN A 196 6.07 -8.91 -15.24
CA GLN A 196 7.27 -8.47 -14.54
C GLN A 196 7.06 -7.16 -13.79
N LEU A 197 6.32 -6.23 -14.41
CA LEU A 197 5.99 -4.94 -13.82
C LEU A 197 5.19 -5.09 -12.52
N VAL A 198 4.22 -6.01 -12.47
CA VAL A 198 3.32 -6.14 -11.32
C VAL A 198 3.84 -7.05 -10.19
N THR A 199 4.79 -7.94 -10.49
CA THR A 199 5.25 -8.98 -9.55
C THR A 199 5.81 -8.41 -8.23
N ASN A 200 6.43 -7.22 -8.25
CA ASN A 200 7.13 -6.64 -7.10
C ASN A 200 6.70 -5.21 -6.77
N LEU A 201 5.43 -4.87 -7.02
CA LEU A 201 4.93 -3.53 -6.75
C LEU A 201 4.95 -3.21 -5.26
N LYS A 202 5.73 -2.19 -4.90
CA LYS A 202 5.65 -1.55 -3.58
C LYS A 202 4.81 -0.28 -3.73
N PRO A 203 3.60 -0.22 -3.15
CA PRO A 203 2.75 0.94 -3.27
C PRO A 203 3.41 2.13 -2.59
N PHE A 204 3.54 3.19 -3.36
CA PHE A 204 4.00 4.50 -2.90
C PHE A 204 2.78 5.39 -2.66
N LEU A 205 1.86 5.40 -3.63
CA LEU A 205 0.55 6.04 -3.58
C LEU A 205 -0.47 5.09 -4.23
N ASP A 206 -1.64 4.92 -3.62
CA ASP A 206 -2.73 4.14 -4.22
C ASP A 206 -4.08 4.72 -3.81
N LYS A 207 -4.61 5.66 -4.58
CA LYS A 207 -5.82 6.42 -4.23
C LYS A 207 -7.11 5.61 -4.42
N GLU A 208 -7.10 4.64 -5.32
CA GLU A 208 -8.30 3.97 -5.82
C GLU A 208 -8.25 2.43 -5.66
N GLU A 209 -7.44 1.95 -4.71
CA GLU A 209 -7.17 0.51 -4.50
C GLU A 209 -6.74 -0.20 -5.80
N ILE A 210 -5.96 0.48 -6.64
CA ILE A 210 -5.44 -0.04 -7.91
C ILE A 210 -4.64 -1.33 -7.67
N THR A 211 -3.92 -1.43 -6.56
CA THR A 211 -3.17 -2.64 -6.18
C THR A 211 -4.09 -3.87 -6.11
N LYS A 212 -5.29 -3.70 -5.57
CA LYS A 212 -6.28 -4.77 -5.43
C LYS A 212 -6.82 -5.19 -6.79
N LYS A 213 -7.10 -4.23 -7.69
CA LYS A 213 -7.54 -4.50 -9.07
C LYS A 213 -6.47 -5.27 -9.84
N ILE A 214 -5.21 -4.84 -9.75
CA ILE A 214 -4.07 -5.51 -10.38
C ILE A 214 -3.92 -6.95 -9.86
N LYS A 215 -3.92 -7.17 -8.54
CA LYS A 215 -3.84 -8.52 -7.94
C LYS A 215 -5.02 -9.42 -8.34
N GLN A 216 -6.22 -8.87 -8.50
CA GLN A 216 -7.38 -9.64 -8.98
C GLN A 216 -7.22 -10.06 -10.45
N ALA A 217 -6.72 -9.16 -11.31
CA ALA A 217 -6.44 -9.46 -12.70
C ALA A 217 -5.36 -10.55 -12.84
N GLU A 218 -4.28 -10.45 -12.06
CA GLU A 218 -3.19 -11.44 -12.04
C GLU A 218 -3.68 -12.84 -11.63
N ASN A 219 -4.49 -12.94 -10.56
CA ASN A 219 -5.05 -14.21 -10.11
C ASN A 219 -6.06 -14.83 -11.10
N GLY A 220 -6.73 -14.01 -11.91
CA GLY A 220 -7.61 -14.48 -12.98
C GLY A 220 -6.87 -15.20 -14.10
N THR A 221 -5.58 -14.90 -14.29
CA THR A 221 -4.72 -15.48 -15.35
C THR A 221 -3.98 -16.77 -14.97
N SER A 222 -3.95 -17.11 -13.67
CA SER A 222 -3.28 -18.30 -13.12
C SER A 222 -4.17 -19.57 -13.13
N LYS A 223 -5.31 -19.52 -13.81
CA LYS A 223 -6.15 -20.68 -14.15
C LYS A 223 -6.00 -21.03 -15.63
#